data_AF-A0A7S2WSZ6-F1
#
_entry.id   AF-A0A7S2WSZ6-F1
#
_cell.length_a   1.000
_cell.length_b   1.000
_cell.length_c   1.000
_cell.angle_alpha   90.00
_cell.angle_beta   90.00
_cell.angle_gamma   90.00
#
_symmetry.space_group_name_H-M   'P 1'
#
loop_
_entity.id
_entity.type
_entity.pdbx_description
1 polymer ?
#
loop_
_entity_poly.entity_id
_entity_poly.type
_entity_poly.pdbx_seq_one_letter_code
_entity_poly.pdbx_strand_id
1 'polypeptide(L)'
;ARLSERSAAFFAAKAVVDDSSGLFTFHNVIGPDEQAGVVNNSAYTNAVAQRALRWAAEAWRVSQGGQEGKGPGELGGAARDKRHASMLAVVEEWVHIADNMLIPVAPLPSGDGDAPVLGHPEYSGYAGQDINQADVALLQ
;
A
#
# COMPACT_ATOMS: atom_id res chain seq x y z
N ALA A 1 -16.95 -0.94 -5.70
CA ALA A 1 -15.69 -0.60 -6.42
C ALA A 1 -15.25 0.86 -6.23
N ARG A 2 -16.13 1.87 -6.27
CA ARG A 2 -15.69 3.29 -6.19
C ARG A 2 -14.93 3.70 -4.91
N LEU A 3 -15.15 3.03 -3.78
CA LEU A 3 -14.41 3.35 -2.55
C LEU A 3 -12.94 2.92 -2.65
N SER A 4 -12.68 1.68 -3.09
CA SER A 4 -11.32 1.16 -3.24
C SER A 4 -10.51 1.95 -4.27
N GLU A 5 -11.12 2.34 -5.40
CA GLU A 5 -10.48 3.19 -6.40
C GLU A 5 -10.07 4.57 -5.83
N ARG A 6 -10.93 5.19 -5.02
CA ARG A 6 -10.64 6.49 -4.40
C ARG A 6 -9.55 6.39 -3.34
N SER A 7 -9.55 5.32 -2.55
CA SER A 7 -8.47 5.06 -1.59
C SER A 7 -7.15 4.82 -2.31
N ALA A 8 -7.13 4.01 -3.37
CA ALA A 8 -5.95 3.78 -4.19
C ALA A 8 -5.44 5.09 -4.83
N ALA A 9 -6.31 5.89 -5.43
CA ALA A 9 -5.95 7.19 -5.98
C ALA A 9 -5.37 8.14 -4.92
N PHE A 10 -5.92 8.14 -3.70
CA PHE A 10 -5.38 8.92 -2.59
C PHE A 10 -3.96 8.49 -2.23
N PHE A 11 -3.73 7.19 -2.05
CA PHE A 11 -2.40 6.67 -1.70
C PHE A 11 -1.39 6.90 -2.83
N ALA A 12 -1.76 6.63 -4.09
CA ALA A 12 -0.88 6.86 -5.24
C ALA A 12 -0.46 8.33 -5.35
N ALA A 13 -1.38 9.27 -5.15
CA ALA A 13 -1.09 10.70 -5.20
C ALA A 13 -0.22 11.21 -4.03
N LYS A 14 -0.15 10.45 -2.94
CA LYS A 14 0.59 10.80 -1.73
C LYS A 14 1.94 10.10 -1.63
N ALA A 15 2.12 8.98 -2.34
CA ALA A 15 3.35 8.21 -2.32
C ALA A 15 4.50 9.06 -2.88
N VAL A 16 5.65 8.98 -2.23
CA VAL A 16 6.90 9.64 -2.65
C VAL A 16 7.98 8.59 -2.79
N VAL A 17 9.00 8.85 -3.60
CA VAL A 17 10.17 7.96 -3.69
C VAL A 17 11.12 8.31 -2.55
N ASP A 18 11.49 7.31 -1.76
CA ASP A 18 12.51 7.41 -0.73
C ASP A 18 13.90 7.48 -1.38
N ASP A 19 14.66 8.54 -1.12
CA ASP A 19 15.97 8.77 -1.76
C ASP A 19 17.00 7.66 -1.47
N SER A 20 16.87 6.95 -0.34
CA SER A 20 17.84 5.95 0.08
C SER A 20 17.62 4.59 -0.56
N SER A 21 16.36 4.19 -0.69
CA SER A 21 15.96 2.88 -1.21
C SER A 21 15.52 2.92 -2.67
N GLY A 22 15.14 4.09 -3.20
CA GLY A 22 14.54 4.23 -4.53
C GLY A 22 13.12 3.65 -4.62
N LEU A 23 12.52 3.29 -3.47
CA LEU A 23 11.19 2.68 -3.38
C LEU A 23 10.14 3.73 -2.97
N PHE A 24 8.87 3.47 -3.26
CA PHE A 24 7.76 4.31 -2.84
C PHE A 24 7.51 4.18 -1.33
N THR A 25 7.16 5.29 -0.69
CA THR A 25 6.91 5.36 0.75
C THR A 25 6.00 6.54 1.09
N PHE A 26 5.69 6.72 2.37
CA PHE A 26 5.08 7.92 2.91
C PHE A 26 6.00 8.58 3.93
N HIS A 27 6.06 9.91 3.87
CA HIS A 27 6.79 10.75 4.80
C HIS A 27 5.85 11.59 5.64
N ASN A 28 6.28 11.93 6.84
CA ASN A 28 5.55 12.73 7.81
C ASN A 28 4.16 12.16 8.13
N VAL A 29 4.10 10.86 8.44
CA VAL A 29 2.87 10.15 8.83
C VAL A 29 2.89 9.78 10.31
N ILE A 30 1.72 9.59 10.89
CA ILE A 30 1.56 9.03 12.23
C ILE A 30 0.94 7.65 12.02
N GLY A 31 1.62 6.60 12.48
CA GLY A 31 1.13 5.22 12.44
C GLY A 31 0.06 4.97 13.51
N PRO A 32 -0.50 3.75 13.58
CA PRO A 32 -1.38 3.34 14.67
C PRO A 32 -0.81 3.59 16.07
N ASP A 33 0.49 3.41 16.26
CA ASP A 33 1.15 3.85 17.49
C ASP A 33 1.40 5.36 17.45
N GLU A 34 0.43 6.12 17.94
CA GLU A 34 0.49 7.59 17.94
C GLU A 34 1.63 8.14 18.83
N GLN A 35 2.16 7.36 19.78
CA GLN A 35 3.27 7.78 20.63
C GLN A 35 4.60 7.86 19.87
N ALA A 36 4.73 7.11 18.77
CA ALA A 36 5.86 7.23 17.86
C ALA A 36 5.91 8.60 17.16
N GLY A 37 4.81 9.36 17.20
CA GLY A 37 4.72 10.68 16.61
C GLY A 37 4.82 10.64 15.09
N VAL A 38 5.36 11.72 14.52
CA VAL A 38 5.52 11.86 13.07
C VAL A 38 6.78 11.11 12.63
N VAL A 39 6.59 10.09 11.80
CA VAL A 39 7.65 9.23 11.27
C VAL A 39 7.64 9.21 9.74
N ASN A 40 8.78 8.81 9.18
CA ASN A 40 8.91 8.46 7.77
C ASN A 40 8.95 6.94 7.65
N ASN A 41 8.50 6.42 6.52
CA ASN A 41 8.65 5.01 6.17
C ASN A 41 7.93 4.07 7.14
N SER A 42 6.78 4.48 7.69
CA SER A 42 5.95 3.63 8.55
C SER A 42 5.61 2.31 7.86
N ALA A 43 6.07 1.19 8.40
CA ALA A 43 5.82 -0.14 7.87
C ALA A 43 4.32 -0.42 7.71
N TYR A 44 3.52 -0.05 8.72
CA TYR A 44 2.07 -0.22 8.66
C TYR A 44 1.43 0.62 7.57
N THR A 45 1.76 1.92 7.51
CA THR A 45 1.16 2.82 6.51
C THR A 45 1.51 2.37 5.10
N ASN A 46 2.77 2.00 4.87
CA ASN A 46 3.25 1.50 3.58
C ASN A 46 2.55 0.18 3.20
N ALA A 47 2.40 -0.76 4.14
CA ALA A 47 1.72 -2.04 3.90
C ALA A 47 0.22 -1.86 3.61
N VAL A 48 -0.49 -1.01 4.35
CA VAL A 48 -1.91 -0.70 4.10
C VAL A 48 -2.10 -0.04 2.74
N ALA A 49 -1.24 0.91 2.38
CA ALA A 49 -1.27 1.55 1.08
C ALA A 49 -1.03 0.54 -0.06
N GLN A 50 0.00 -0.31 0.07
CA GLN A 50 0.28 -1.38 -0.87
C GLN A 50 -0.95 -2.29 -1.04
N ARG A 51 -1.59 -2.69 0.06
CA ARG A 51 -2.77 -3.56 0.01
C ARG A 51 -3.96 -2.89 -0.66
N ALA A 52 -4.21 -1.61 -0.37
CA ALA A 52 -5.29 -0.84 -0.98
C ALA A 52 -5.12 -0.70 -2.50
N LEU A 53 -3.90 -0.40 -2.97
CA LEU A 53 -3.57 -0.32 -4.39
C LEU A 53 -3.79 -1.68 -5.10
N ARG A 54 -3.29 -2.78 -4.51
CA ARG A 54 -3.48 -4.13 -5.06
C ARG A 54 -4.95 -4.52 -5.15
N TRP A 55 -5.73 -4.26 -4.10
CA TRP A 55 -7.15 -4.57 -4.10
C TRP A 55 -7.95 -3.75 -5.12
N ALA A 56 -7.63 -2.48 -5.29
CA ALA A 56 -8.30 -1.66 -6.30
C ALA A 56 -7.99 -2.16 -7.71
N ALA A 57 -6.74 -2.53 -7.99
CA ALA A 57 -6.34 -3.12 -9.27
C ALA A 57 -7.03 -4.47 -9.53
N GLU A 58 -7.09 -5.35 -8.53
CA GLU A 58 -7.78 -6.63 -8.62
C GLU A 58 -9.29 -6.46 -8.84
N ALA A 59 -9.95 -5.59 -8.07
CA ALA A 59 -11.37 -5.30 -8.23
C ALA A 59 -11.68 -4.76 -9.63
N TRP A 60 -10.81 -3.92 -10.19
CA TRP A 60 -10.93 -3.45 -11.56
C TRP A 60 -10.84 -4.60 -12.57
N ARG A 61 -9.83 -5.48 -12.46
CA ARG A 61 -9.65 -6.64 -13.35
C ARG A 61 -10.86 -7.58 -13.33
N VAL A 62 -11.38 -7.89 -12.13
CA VAL A 62 -12.58 -8.72 -11.96
C VAL A 62 -13.80 -8.06 -12.63
N SER A 63 -13.92 -6.73 -12.53
CA SER A 63 -15.01 -6.00 -13.19
C SER A 63 -14.96 -6.07 -14.72
N GLN A 64 -13.77 -6.23 -15.31
CA GLN A 64 -13.60 -6.42 -16.76
C GLN A 64 -13.97 -7.84 -17.19
N GLY A 65 -13.54 -8.86 -16.45
CA GLY A 65 -13.85 -10.28 -16.75
C GLY A 65 -15.35 -10.63 -16.68
N GLY A 66 -16.14 -9.88 -15.89
CA GLY A 66 -17.60 -10.02 -15.86
C GLY A 66 -18.34 -9.46 -17.10
N GLN A 67 -17.66 -8.77 -18.02
CA GLN A 67 -18.27 -8.16 -19.21
C GLN A 67 -18.21 -9.04 -20.48
N GLU A 68 -17.54 -10.19 -20.46
CA GLU A 68 -17.32 -11.06 -21.64
C GLU A 68 -18.60 -11.69 -22.22
N GLY A 69 -19.78 -11.49 -21.62
CA GLY A 69 -21.06 -12.04 -22.08
C GLY A 69 -22.03 -11.08 -22.78
N LYS A 70 -21.69 -9.80 -22.98
CA LYS A 70 -22.63 -8.80 -23.54
C LYS A 70 -22.23 -8.38 -24.96
N GLY A 71 -22.94 -8.94 -25.94
CA GLY A 71 -22.71 -8.72 -27.37
C GLY A 71 -22.72 -7.24 -27.81
N PRO A 72 -22.20 -6.95 -29.01
CA PRO A 72 -21.88 -5.59 -29.46
C PRO A 72 -23.15 -4.75 -29.67
N GLY A 73 -23.50 -3.93 -28.68
CA GLY A 73 -24.46 -2.84 -28.83
C GLY A 73 -23.76 -1.61 -29.39
N GLU A 74 -24.07 -1.31 -30.64
CA GLU A 74 -23.52 -0.22 -31.46
C GLU A 74 -23.69 1.17 -30.81
N LEU A 75 -22.79 2.10 -31.18
CA LEU A 75 -22.75 3.54 -30.87
C LEU A 75 -22.10 3.99 -29.54
N GLY A 76 -21.65 3.08 -28.67
CA GLY A 76 -20.96 3.43 -27.40
C GLY A 76 -19.44 3.17 -27.32
N GLY A 77 -18.83 2.60 -28.36
CA GLY A 77 -17.48 1.99 -28.31
C GLY A 77 -16.35 2.97 -28.00
N ALA A 78 -16.11 3.97 -28.86
CA ALA A 78 -14.92 4.81 -28.76
C ALA A 78 -14.76 5.57 -27.41
N ALA A 79 -15.87 6.01 -26.81
CA ALA A 79 -15.81 6.67 -25.50
C ALA A 79 -15.58 5.67 -24.35
N ARG A 80 -16.10 4.45 -24.46
CA ARG A 80 -15.83 3.36 -23.50
C ARG A 80 -14.38 2.88 -23.62
N ASP A 81 -13.88 2.74 -24.83
CA ASP A 81 -12.50 2.31 -25.10
C ASP A 81 -11.50 3.33 -24.54
N LYS A 82 -11.74 4.63 -24.74
CA LYS A 82 -10.92 5.69 -24.15
C LYS A 82 -10.93 5.68 -22.62
N ARG A 83 -12.11 5.49 -22.00
CA ARG A 83 -12.22 5.39 -20.53
C ARG A 83 -11.53 4.16 -19.99
N HIS A 84 -11.68 3.02 -20.67
CA HIS A 84 -11.01 1.78 -20.34
C HIS A 84 -9.49 1.94 -20.42
N ALA A 85 -8.97 2.48 -21.52
CA ALA A 85 -7.54 2.73 -21.68
C ALA A 85 -6.99 3.71 -20.63
N SER A 86 -7.74 4.78 -20.32
CA SER A 86 -7.34 5.73 -19.26
C SER A 86 -7.29 5.07 -17.89
N MET A 87 -8.28 4.23 -17.57
CA MET A 87 -8.31 3.51 -16.30
C MET A 87 -7.24 2.42 -16.23
N LEU A 88 -6.96 1.71 -17.33
CA LEU A 88 -5.90 0.72 -17.39
C LEU A 88 -4.54 1.35 -17.04
N ALA A 89 -4.22 2.51 -17.62
CA ALA A 89 -2.99 3.24 -17.30
C ALA A 89 -2.90 3.60 -15.80
N VAL A 90 -4.00 4.06 -15.21
CA VAL A 90 -4.08 4.36 -13.77
C VAL A 90 -3.89 3.10 -12.92
N VAL A 91 -4.47 1.97 -13.33
CA VAL A 91 -4.32 0.68 -12.63
C VAL A 91 -2.89 0.15 -12.75
N GLU A 92 -2.24 0.31 -13.90
CA GLU A 92 -0.82 -0.05 -14.09
C GLU A 92 0.09 0.77 -13.19
N GLU A 93 -0.16 2.07 -13.05
CA GLU A 93 0.53 2.93 -12.10
C GLU A 93 0.33 2.46 -10.65
N TRP A 94 -0.91 2.14 -10.25
CA TRP A 94 -1.17 1.62 -8.90
C TRP A 94 -0.43 0.31 -8.62
N VAL A 95 -0.37 -0.59 -9.60
CA VAL A 95 0.39 -1.85 -9.50
C VAL A 95 1.89 -1.55 -9.39
N HIS A 96 2.42 -0.64 -10.20
CA HIS A 96 3.82 -0.24 -10.16
C HIS A 96 4.21 0.31 -8.78
N ILE A 97 3.41 1.22 -8.22
CA ILE A 97 3.64 1.78 -6.88
C ILE A 97 3.57 0.67 -5.82
N ALA A 98 2.59 -0.22 -5.91
CA ALA A 98 2.44 -1.31 -4.95
C ALA A 98 3.60 -2.32 -4.98
N ASP A 99 4.08 -2.68 -6.18
CA ASP A 99 5.21 -3.60 -6.36
C ASP A 99 6.54 -3.00 -5.91
N ASN A 100 6.64 -1.67 -5.89
CA ASN A 100 7.84 -0.93 -5.47
C ASN A 100 7.62 -0.16 -4.16
N MET A 101 6.68 -0.61 -3.31
CA MET A 101 6.47 0.00 -1.99
C MET A 101 7.53 -0.48 -1.01
N LEU A 102 8.17 0.45 -0.29
CA LEU A 102 9.10 0.16 0.79
C LEU A 102 8.35 -0.48 1.96
N ILE A 103 8.69 -1.72 2.27
CA ILE A 103 8.26 -2.38 3.51
C ILE A 103 9.52 -2.53 4.37
N PRO A 104 9.78 -1.60 5.31
CA PRO A 104 11.04 -1.58 6.05
C PRO A 104 11.15 -2.80 6.97
N VAL A 105 12.30 -3.46 6.92
CA VAL A 105 12.68 -4.56 7.81
C VAL A 105 14.10 -4.29 8.29
N ALA A 106 14.32 -4.43 9.59
CA ALA A 106 15.58 -4.20 10.27
C ALA A 106 15.89 -5.34 11.25
N PRO A 107 17.16 -5.61 11.56
CA PRO A 107 17.52 -6.49 12.65
C PRO A 107 17.00 -5.95 13.97
N LEU A 108 16.24 -6.76 14.70
CA LEU A 108 15.74 -6.45 16.03
C LEU A 108 16.58 -7.15 17.09
N PRO A 109 16.70 -6.57 18.31
CA PRO A 109 17.35 -7.24 19.42
C PRO A 109 16.55 -8.51 19.78
N SER A 110 17.14 -9.67 19.56
CA SER A 110 16.73 -10.93 20.17
C SER A 110 17.18 -10.92 21.64
N GLY A 111 16.24 -11.12 22.57
CA GLY A 111 16.61 -11.36 23.97
C GLY A 111 17.54 -12.57 24.09
N ASP A 112 18.40 -12.56 25.11
CA ASP A 112 19.25 -13.68 25.54
C ASP A 112 20.20 -14.30 24.49
N GLY A 113 20.95 -13.47 23.77
CA GLY A 113 22.14 -13.91 23.02
C GLY A 113 21.87 -14.69 21.73
N ASP A 114 20.60 -14.78 21.31
CA ASP A 114 20.21 -15.33 20.02
C ASP A 114 20.57 -14.40 18.85
N ALA A 115 20.67 -14.98 17.65
CA ALA A 115 20.90 -14.21 16.44
C ALA A 115 19.76 -13.21 16.17
N PRO A 116 20.05 -11.99 15.69
CA PRO A 116 19.03 -10.97 15.47
C PRO A 116 17.97 -11.45 14.48
N VAL A 117 16.70 -11.22 14.84
CA VAL A 117 15.55 -11.53 13.99
C VAL A 117 15.22 -10.30 13.13
N LEU A 118 14.96 -10.49 11.85
CA LEU A 118 14.46 -9.39 11.00
C LEU A 118 13.00 -9.10 11.35
N GLY A 119 12.70 -7.84 11.66
CA GLY A 119 11.33 -7.36 11.86
C GLY A 119 11.21 -5.88 11.51
N HIS A 120 10.00 -5.34 11.60
CA HIS A 120 9.77 -3.95 11.24
C HIS A 120 10.38 -3.03 12.30
N PRO A 121 11.08 -1.95 11.92
CA PRO A 121 11.83 -1.10 12.86
C PRO A 121 10.93 -0.39 13.90
N GLU A 122 9.64 -0.22 13.62
CA GLU A 122 8.65 0.27 14.58
C GLU A 122 8.35 -0.75 15.68
N TYR A 123 8.67 -2.03 15.46
CA TYR A 123 8.64 -3.05 16.48
C TYR A 123 9.89 -2.92 17.36
N SER A 124 9.81 -2.09 18.42
CA SER A 124 10.87 -1.96 19.43
C SER A 124 10.84 -3.06 20.50
N GLY A 125 9.99 -4.10 20.33
CA GLY A 125 9.89 -5.21 21.28
C GLY A 125 9.59 -4.76 22.70
N TYR A 126 8.62 -3.86 22.91
CA TYR A 126 8.17 -3.38 24.23
C TYR A 126 9.33 -3.17 25.23
N ALA A 127 10.39 -2.49 24.79
CA ALA A 127 11.56 -2.18 25.63
C ALA A 127 11.27 -1.09 26.68
N GLY A 128 10.19 -1.26 27.45
CA GLY A 128 9.76 -0.38 28.53
C GLY A 128 9.12 0.94 28.10
N GLN A 129 8.81 1.14 26.81
CA GLN A 129 8.06 2.30 26.34
C GLN A 129 6.55 2.04 26.38
N ASP A 130 5.77 3.06 26.75
CA ASP A 130 4.32 3.02 26.70
C ASP A 130 3.87 2.94 25.23
N ILE A 131 3.28 1.82 24.83
CA ILE A 131 2.68 1.65 23.51
C ILE A 131 1.18 1.76 23.69
N ASN A 132 0.53 2.67 22.96
CA ASN A 132 -0.92 2.88 23.10
C ASN A 132 -1.72 1.77 22.40
N GLN A 133 -1.28 1.31 21.23
CA GLN A 133 -1.96 0.29 20.41
C GLN A 133 -0.95 -0.50 19.55
N ALA A 134 -1.35 -1.70 19.09
CA ALA A 134 -0.52 -2.52 18.21
C ALA A 134 -0.34 -1.86 16.84
N ASP A 135 0.90 -1.67 16.38
CA ASP A 135 1.21 -1.15 15.04
C ASP A 135 1.54 -2.32 14.09
N VAL A 136 2.73 -2.90 14.24
CA VAL A 136 3.24 -3.99 13.39
C VAL A 136 2.45 -5.29 13.53
N ALA A 137 1.89 -5.59 14.71
CA ALA A 137 1.10 -6.80 14.91
C ALA A 137 -0.26 -6.77 14.18
N LEU A 138 -0.71 -5.60 13.70
CA LEU A 138 -1.89 -5.50 12.83
C LEU A 138 -1.62 -5.96 11.39
N LEU A 139 -0.36 -6.24 11.03
CA LEU A 139 0.01 -6.71 9.69
C LEU A 139 -0.08 -8.24 9.52
N GLN A 140 -0.41 -8.98 10.59
CA GLN A 140 -0.52 -10.44 10.60
C GLN A 140 -1.90 -10.97 10.19
#